data_AF-A0A1G2X5J2-F1
#
_entry.id   AF-A0A1G2X5J2-F1
#
_cell.length_a   1.000
_cell.length_b   1.000
_cell.length_c   1.000
_cell.angle_alpha   90.00
_cell.angle_beta   90.00
_cell.angle_gamma   90.00
#
_symmetry.space_group_name_H-M   'P 1'
#
loop_
_entity.id
_entity.type
_entity.pdbx_description
1 polymer ?
#
loop_
_entity_poly.entity_id
_entity_poly.type
_entity_poly.pdbx_seq_one_letter_code
_entity_poly.pdbx_strand_id
1 'polypeptide(L)' 'MSKYFTTAEAASFLNVTPARVRQFIIEGRLASIKMGRDHLIAESTLKNFADSGRKNIGRPSKKPLRER' A
#
# COMPACT_ATOMS: atom_id res chain seq x y z
N MET A 1 -22.73 -5.02 2.00
CA MET A 1 -21.91 -6.25 1.97
C MET A 1 -20.45 -5.84 2.17
N SER A 2 -19.79 -6.34 3.21
CA SER A 2 -18.37 -6.06 3.43
C SER A 2 -17.53 -6.94 2.52
N LYS A 3 -17.11 -6.39 1.39
CA LYS A 3 -16.23 -7.10 0.45
C LYS A 3 -14.78 -7.00 0.94
N TYR A 4 -14.12 -8.15 1.03
CA TYR A 4 -12.70 -8.24 1.37
C TYR A 4 -11.93 -8.61 0.12
N PHE A 5 -10.79 -7.95 -0.07
CA PHE A 5 -9.85 -8.22 -1.14
C PHE A 5 -8.61 -8.92 -0.59
N THR A 6 -8.12 -9.88 -1.36
CA THR A 6 -6.80 -10.45 -1.13
C THR A 6 -5.71 -9.45 -1.50
N THR A 7 -4.47 -9.72 -1.08
CA THR A 7 -3.32 -8.89 -1.46
C THR A 7 -3.13 -8.78 -2.98
N ALA A 8 -3.47 -9.81 -3.75
CA ALA A 8 -3.37 -9.80 -5.20
C ALA A 8 -4.43 -8.90 -5.85
N GLU A 9 -5.68 -8.97 -5.39
CA GLU A 9 -6.75 -8.13 -5.91
C GLU A 9 -6.56 -6.67 -5.51
N ALA A 10 -6.15 -6.42 -4.26
CA ALA A 10 -5.77 -5.10 -3.78
C ALA A 10 -4.63 -4.49 -4.61
N ALA A 11 -3.67 -5.32 -5.04
CA ALA A 11 -2.55 -4.90 -5.89
C ALA A 11 -3.03 -4.45 -7.27
N SER A 12 -3.92 -5.23 -7.90
CA SER A 12 -4.53 -4.86 -9.19
C SER A 12 -5.37 -3.59 -9.08
N PHE A 13 -6.17 -3.44 -8.03
CA PHE A 13 -7.01 -2.26 -7.81
C PHE A 13 -6.16 -1.00 -7.60
N LEU A 14 -5.12 -1.10 -6.77
CA LEU A 14 -4.22 0.00 -6.50
C LEU A 14 -3.18 0.19 -7.61
N ASN A 15 -3.14 -0.67 -8.64
CA ASN A 15 -2.14 -0.68 -9.71
C ASN A 15 -0.70 -0.62 -9.17
N VAL A 16 -0.40 -1.54 -8.25
CA VAL A 16 0.90 -1.74 -7.61
C VAL A 16 1.25 -3.23 -7.58
N THR A 17 2.46 -3.58 -7.16
CA THR A 17 2.82 -4.99 -6.96
C THR A 17 2.29 -5.54 -5.63
N PRO A 18 2.00 -6.85 -5.53
CA PRO A 18 1.58 -7.48 -4.26
C PRO A 18 2.60 -7.29 -3.13
N ALA A 19 3.89 -7.25 -3.47
CA ALA A 19 4.95 -6.93 -2.51
C ALA A 19 4.80 -5.51 -1.93
N ARG A 20 4.40 -4.53 -2.76
CA ARG A 20 4.14 -3.15 -2.31
C ARG A 20 2.93 -3.08 -1.37
N VAL A 21 1.88 -3.86 -1.64
CA VAL A 21 0.72 -3.96 -0.75
C VAL A 21 1.14 -4.53 0.61
N ARG A 22 1.94 -5.59 0.63
CA ARG A 22 2.52 -6.15 1.87
C ARG A 22 3.35 -5.11 2.62
N GLN A 23 4.14 -4.32 1.89
CA GLN A 23 4.91 -3.22 2.49
C GLN A 23 3.98 -2.19 3.15
N PHE A 24 2.88 -1.79 2.52
CA PHE A 24 1.92 -0.86 3.13
C PHE A 24 1.27 -1.42 4.39
N ILE A 25 1.05 -2.73 4.45
CA ILE A 25 0.56 -3.42 5.65
C ILE A 25 1.62 -3.38 6.76
N ILE A 26 2.88 -3.69 6.43
CA ILE A 26 4.00 -3.68 7.39
C ILE A 26 4.26 -2.26 7.92
N GLU A 27 4.19 -1.25 7.04
CA GLU A 27 4.33 0.17 7.41
C GLU A 27 3.11 0.72 8.19
N GLY A 28 2.05 -0.09 8.38
CA GLY A 28 0.82 0.35 9.07
C GLY A 28 -0.02 1.36 8.29
N ARG A 29 0.27 1.54 6.99
CA ARG A 29 -0.42 2.49 6.10
C ARG A 29 -1.72 1.92 5.53
N LEU A 30 -1.84 0.59 5.49
CA LEU A 30 -3.01 -0.11 5.02
C LEU A 30 -3.47 -1.11 6.08
N ALA A 31 -4.67 -0.91 6.62
CA ALA A 31 -5.25 -1.86 7.57
C ALA A 31 -5.62 -3.16 6.85
N SER A 32 -5.15 -4.29 7.40
CA SER A 32 -5.48 -5.62 6.91
C SER A 32 -5.70 -6.59 8.06
N ILE A 33 -6.52 -7.60 7.80
CA ILE A 33 -6.78 -8.71 8.70
C ILE A 33 -5.93 -9.88 8.22
N LYS A 34 -5.03 -10.38 9.08
CA LYS A 34 -4.24 -11.56 8.78
C LYS A 34 -5.11 -12.80 8.90
N MET A 35 -5.25 -13.56 7.83
CA MET A 35 -6.01 -14.81 7.79
C MET A 35 -5.09 -15.92 7.27
N GLY A 36 -4.42 -16.61 8.20
CA GLY A 36 -3.42 -17.62 7.87
C GLY A 36 -2.20 -17.02 7.15
N ARG A 37 -2.00 -17.44 5.89
CA ARG A 37 -0.89 -16.97 5.03
C ARG A 37 -1.22 -15.68 4.28
N ASP A 38 -2.50 -15.35 4.16
CA ASP A 38 -2.99 -14.21 3.40
C ASP A 38 -3.39 -13.04 4.30
N HIS A 39 -3.40 -11.86 3.70
CA HIS A 39 -3.94 -10.64 4.29
C HIS A 39 -5.19 -10.23 3.53
N LEU A 40 -6.28 -10.05 4.27
CA LEU A 40 -7.56 -9.57 3.75
C LEU A 40 -7.68 -8.08 4.05
N ILE A 41 -8.02 -7.31 3.03
CA ILE A 41 -8.15 -5.86 3.09
C ILE A 41 -9.61 -5.52 2.80
N ALA A 42 -10.24 -4.72 3.65
CA ALA A 42 -11.60 -4.29 3.41
C ALA A 42 -11.66 -3.33 2.21
N GLU A 43 -12.69 -3.45 1.37
CA GLU A 43 -12.91 -2.58 0.21
C GLU A 43 -12.90 -1.09 0.60
N SER A 44 -13.58 -0.73 1.69
CA SER A 44 -13.67 0.65 2.16
C SER A 44 -12.28 1.22 2.50
N THR A 45 -11.43 0.44 3.15
CA THR A 45 -10.05 0.82 3.47
C THR A 45 -9.22 1.00 2.21
N LEU A 46 -9.36 0.06 1.26
CA LEU A 46 -8.65 0.10 -0.02
C LEU A 46 -9.04 1.35 -0.84
N LYS A 47 -10.33 1.67 -0.88
CA LYS A 47 -10.87 2.83 -1.59
C LYS A 47 -10.42 4.13 -0.93
N ASN A 48 -10.48 4.22 0.40
CA ASN A 48 -9.95 5.36 1.15
C ASN A 48 -8.44 5.54 0.92
N PHE A 49 -7.68 4.45 0.85
CA PHE A 49 -6.25 4.50 0.57
C PHE A 49 -5.97 5.00 -0.86
N ALA A 50 -6.74 4.55 -1.85
CA ALA A 50 -6.66 5.03 -3.22
C ALA A 50 -7.01 6.53 -3.33
N ASP A 51 -8.05 6.96 -2.60
CA ASP A 51 -8.56 8.33 -2.58
C ASP A 51 -7.63 9.30 -1.84
N SER A 52 -6.99 8.84 -0.74
CA SER A 52 -6.07 9.65 0.08
C SER A 52 -4.81 10.14 -0.65
N GLY A 53 -4.67 9.80 -1.93
CA GLY A 53 -3.60 10.26 -2.80
C GLY A 53 -2.31 9.53 -2.52
N ARG A 54 -1.72 8.93 -3.56
CA ARG A 54 -0.30 8.58 -3.51
C ARG A 54 0.47 9.87 -3.24
N LYS A 55 0.99 10.07 -2.02
CA LYS A 55 2.10 11.02 -1.83
C LYS A 55 3.16 10.59 -2.82
N ASN A 56 3.30 11.34 -3.91
CA ASN A 56 4.31 11.12 -4.93
C ASN A 56 5.66 11.27 -4.25
N ILE A 57 6.16 10.18 -3.67
CA ILE A 57 7.54 10.06 -3.22
C ILE A 57 8.31 9.90 -4.53
N GLY A 58 8.63 11.05 -5.13
CA GLY A 58 9.62 11.10 -6.20
C GLY A 58 10.94 10.50 -5.71
N ARG A 59 11.88 10.31 -6.63
CA ARG A 59 13.27 9.97 -6.28
C ARG A 59 13.73 10.94 -5.17
N PRO A 60 14.26 10.48 -4.03
CA PRO A 60 14.86 11.39 -3.06
C PRO A 60 15.89 12.23 -3.80
N SER A 61 15.74 13.56 -3.74
CA SER A 61 16.72 14.48 -4.32
C SER A 61 18.08 14.10 -3.76
N LYS A 62 19.05 13.82 -4.64
CA LYS A 62 20.45 13.68 -4.23
C LYS A 62 20.81 15.00 -3.56
N LYS A 63 20.89 15.04 -2.23
CA LYS A 63 21.55 16.17 -1.56
C LYS A 63 22.97 16.24 -2.13
N PRO A 64 23.42 17.38 -2.68
CA PRO A 64 24.80 17.49 -3.13
C PRO A 64 25.71 17.17 -1.95
N LEU A 65 26.64 16.25 -2.20
CA LEU A 65 27.67 15.85 -1.25
C LEU A 65 28.43 17.12 -0.87
N ARG A 66 28.32 17.50 0.40
CA ARG A 66 28.88 18.70 1.01
C ARG A 66 30.31 18.95 0.52
N GLU A 67 30.54 20.10 -0.12
CA GLU A 67 31.88 20.58 -0.47
C GLU A 67 32.73 20.69 0.80
N ARG A 68 33.94 20.13 0.73
CA ARG A 68 34.99 20.20 1.75
C ARG A 68 36.28 20.61 1.06
#